data_AF-A0A9E2CHQ2-F1
#
_entry.id   AF-A0A9E2CHQ2-F1
#
_cell.length_a   1.000
_cell.length_b   1.000
_cell.length_c   1.000
_cell.angle_alpha   90.00
_cell.angle_beta   90.00
_cell.angle_gamma   90.00
#
_symmetry.space_group_name_H-M   'P 1'
#
loop_
_entity.id
_entity.type
_entity.pdbx_description
1 polymer ?
#
loop_
_entity_poly.entity_id
_entity_poly.type
_entity_poly.pdbx_seq_one_letter_code
_entity_poly.pdbx_strand_id
1 'polypeptide(L)' 'MPKRVKWRKSQRGKIRGRATNGNVLAFGEYGLQALAPGWVTGRQIEAGRVAATHYLHREGKVFVR' A
#
# COMPACT_ATOMS: atom_id res chain seq x y z
N MET A 1 -9.87 -5.44 3.18
CA MET A 1 -11.19 -5.15 2.58
C MET A 1 -12.00 -4.38 3.62
N PRO A 2 -12.62 -3.23 3.30
CA PRO A 2 -13.37 -2.46 4.29
C PRO A 2 -14.59 -3.23 4.78
N LYS A 3 -14.83 -3.19 6.10
CA LYS A 3 -15.95 -3.90 6.77
C LYS A 3 -17.32 -3.36 6.33
N ARG A 4 -17.44 -2.06 6.08
CA ARG A 4 -18.67 -1.41 5.65
C ARG A 4 -18.35 -0.32 4.63
N VAL A 5 -19.08 -0.30 3.51
CA VAL A 5 -19.04 0.77 2.52
C VAL A 5 -20.47 1.24 2.26
N LYS A 6 -20.67 2.56 2.05
CA LYS A 6 -22.00 3.13 1.78
C LYS A 6 -22.58 2.57 0.47
N TRP A 7 -21.74 2.41 -0.55
CA TRP A 7 -22.11 1.88 -1.87
C TRP A 7 -21.15 0.78 -2.29
N ARG A 8 -21.68 -0.35 -2.80
CA ARG A 8 -20.89 -1.52 -3.20
C ARG A 8 -20.16 -1.35 -4.54
N LYS A 9 -20.69 -0.52 -5.44
CA LYS A 9 -20.12 -0.27 -6.76
C LYS A 9 -19.79 1.21 -6.89
N SER A 10 -18.57 1.50 -7.30
CA SER A 10 -18.08 2.86 -7.55
C SER A 10 -17.44 2.92 -8.94
N GLN A 11 -17.46 4.11 -9.54
CA GLN A 11 -16.70 4.38 -10.75
C GLN A 11 -15.21 4.45 -10.39
N ARG A 12 -14.35 3.78 -11.18
CA ARG A 12 -12.92 3.62 -10.85
C ARG A 12 -12.08 4.88 -11.06
N GLY A 13 -12.47 5.77 -11.99
CA GLY A 13 -11.68 6.94 -12.35
C GLY A 13 -10.36 6.62 -13.08
N LYS A 14 -9.53 7.64 -13.30
CA LYS A 14 -8.20 7.54 -13.93
C LYS A 14 -7.13 8.07 -12.97
N ILE A 15 -5.98 7.40 -12.90
CA ILE A 15 -4.82 7.91 -12.14
C ILE A 15 -4.09 8.92 -13.03
N ARG A 16 -3.88 10.13 -12.54
CA ARG A 16 -3.19 11.22 -13.25
C ARG A 16 -2.29 11.99 -12.30
N GLY A 17 -1.16 12.46 -12.82
CA GLY A 17 -0.22 13.31 -12.08
C GLY A 17 0.68 12.56 -11.10
N ARG A 18 1.45 13.33 -10.33
CA ARG A 18 2.30 12.84 -9.23
C ARG A 18 1.54 12.90 -7.92
N ALA A 19 1.90 12.03 -6.97
CA ALA A 19 1.32 12.04 -5.64
C ALA A 19 1.68 13.33 -4.89
N THR A 20 0.68 14.04 -4.39
CA THR A 20 0.83 15.28 -3.60
C THR A 20 0.96 15.03 -2.10
N ASN A 21 0.56 13.85 -1.64
CA ASN A 21 0.67 13.40 -0.25
C ASN A 21 1.11 11.93 -0.24
N GLY A 22 1.57 11.42 0.90
CA GLY A 22 2.03 10.04 1.00
C GLY A 22 3.43 9.80 0.44
N ASN A 23 4.13 10.85 0.03
CA ASN A 23 5.42 10.81 -0.67
C ASN A 23 6.64 10.93 0.25
N VAL A 24 6.42 11.03 1.57
CA VAL A 24 7.49 11.10 2.59
C VAL A 24 7.35 9.95 3.59
N LEU A 25 8.47 9.49 4.14
CA LEU A 25 8.52 8.49 5.20
C LEU A 25 8.01 9.10 6.51
N ALA A 26 6.85 8.61 6.96
CA ALA A 26 6.24 9.02 8.23
C ALA A 26 6.53 8.03 9.37
N PHE A 27 6.88 6.79 9.03
CA PHE A 27 7.12 5.71 9.99
C PHE A 27 8.36 4.92 9.57
N GLY A 28 9.08 4.42 10.58
CA GLY A 28 10.30 3.63 10.37
C GLY A 28 11.45 4.46 9.78
N GLU A 29 12.54 3.76 9.50
CA GLU A 29 13.76 4.37 8.97
C GLU A 29 13.84 4.26 7.44
N TYR A 30 13.17 3.25 6.86
CA TYR A 30 13.23 2.93 5.44
C TYR A 30 11.83 2.65 4.87
N GLY A 31 11.68 2.81 3.56
CA GLY A 31 10.47 2.36 2.86
C GLY A 31 10.58 2.42 1.35
N LEU A 32 9.55 1.89 0.69
CA LEU A 32 9.49 1.76 -0.76
C LEU A 32 8.53 2.80 -1.34
N GLN A 33 8.98 3.53 -2.36
CA GLN A 33 8.18 4.51 -3.07
C GLN A 33 7.81 4.02 -4.46
N ALA A 34 6.56 4.22 -4.86
CA ALA A 34 6.11 3.91 -6.21
C ALA A 34 6.68 4.93 -7.21
N LEU A 35 7.31 4.43 -8.28
CA LEU A 35 7.83 5.25 -9.38
C LEU A 35 6.79 5.49 -10.48
N ALA A 36 5.82 4.58 -10.61
CA ALA A 36 4.79 4.62 -11.63
C ALA A 36 3.38 4.57 -11.00
N PRO A 37 2.38 5.22 -11.61
CA PRO A 37 1.00 5.12 -11.17
C PRO A 37 0.43 3.72 -11.43
N GLY A 38 -0.29 3.17 -10.46
CA GLY A 38 -0.90 1.86 -10.59
C GLY A 38 -1.94 1.58 -9.52
N TRP A 39 -2.88 0.70 -9.84
CA TRP A 39 -3.83 0.17 -8.86
C TRP A 39 -3.24 -1.09 -8.24
N VAL A 40 -3.07 -1.08 -6.92
CA VAL A 40 -2.62 -2.25 -6.17
C VAL A 40 -3.82 -2.92 -5.51
N THR A 41 -3.99 -4.21 -5.76
CA THR A 41 -5.08 -5.00 -5.15
C THR A 41 -4.71 -5.40 -3.73
N GLY A 42 -5.73 -5.64 -2.89
CA GLY A 42 -5.49 -6.12 -1.52
C GLY A 42 -4.71 -7.44 -1.45
N ARG A 43 -4.82 -8.30 -2.47
CA ARG A 43 -4.04 -9.54 -2.57
C ARG A 43 -2.55 -9.27 -2.79
N GLN A 44 -2.21 -8.30 -3.63
CA GLN A 44 -0.82 -7.91 -3.90
C GLN A 44 -0.16 -7.28 -2.67
N ILE A 45 -0.90 -6.44 -1.93
CA ILE A 45 -0.42 -5.85 -0.67
C ILE A 45 -0.10 -6.95 0.34
N GLU A 46 -1.01 -7.92 0.50
CA GLU A 46 -0.81 -9.00 1.46
C GLU A 46 0.35 -9.92 1.05
N ALA A 47 0.50 -10.22 -0.24
CA ALA A 47 1.64 -10.97 -0.75
C ALA A 47 2.97 -10.27 -0.43
N GLY A 48 3.06 -8.96 -0.65
CA GLY A 48 4.24 -8.17 -0.31
C GLY A 48 4.53 -8.15 1.20
N ARG A 49 3.50 -7.99 2.03
CA ARG A 49 3.64 -7.99 3.50
C ARG A 49 4.17 -9.33 4.02
N VAL A 50 3.61 -10.44 3.53
CA VAL A 50 4.05 -11.79 3.91
C VAL A 50 5.50 -12.02 3.47
N ALA A 51 5.86 -11.65 2.24
CA ALA A 51 7.23 -11.78 1.74
C ALA A 51 8.24 -10.99 2.59
N ALA A 52 7.93 -9.71 2.88
CA ALA A 52 8.79 -8.86 3.72
C ALA A 52 8.91 -9.43 5.14
N THR A 53 7.80 -9.85 5.74
CA THR A 53 7.79 -10.42 7.09
C THR A 53 8.57 -11.73 7.16
N HIS A 54 8.50 -12.56 6.11
CA HIS A 54 9.24 -13.82 6.03
C HIS A 54 10.75 -13.58 5.90
N TYR A 55 11.15 -12.62 5.05
CA TYR A 55 12.56 -12.24 4.89
C TYR A 55 13.17 -11.69 6.18
N LEU A 56 12.40 -10.89 6.93
CA LEU A 56 12.81 -10.35 8.23
C LEU A 56 12.72 -11.39 9.36
N HIS A 57 12.38 -12.65 9.08
CA HIS A 57 12.18 -13.68 10.10
C HIS A 57 11.20 -13.25 11.22
N ARG A 58 10.22 -12.39 10.87
CA ARG A 58 9.23 -11.79 11.78
C ARG A 58 9.82 -10.82 12.82
N GLU A 59 11.04 -10.38 12.62
CA GLU A 59 11.68 -9.36 13.45
C GLU A 59 11.40 -7.95 12.93
N GLY A 60 11.35 -6.97 13.84
CA GLY A 60 11.04 -5.58 13.52
C GLY A 60 9.55 -5.31 13.27
N LYS A 61 9.26 -4.11 12.76
CA LYS A 61 7.90 -3.64 12.48
C LYS A 61 7.76 -3.25 11.02
N VAL A 62 6.75 -3.82 10.36
CA VAL A 62 6.39 -3.50 8.98
C VAL A 62 5.11 -2.67 8.98
N PHE A 63 5.16 -1.50 8.35
CA PHE A 63 4.01 -0.62 8.19
C PHE A 63 3.46 -0.71 6.76
N VAL A 64 2.14 -0.78 6.63
CA VAL A 64 1.43 -0.65 5.34
C VAL A 64 0.67 0.66 5.39
N ARG A 65 0.86 1.49 4.37
CA ARG A 65 0.27 2.83 4.23
C ARG A 65 -0.45 2.96 2.90
#